data_AF-A0A257LGL9-F1
#
_entry.id   AF-A0A257LGL9-F1
#
_cell.length_a   1.000
_cell.length_b   1.000
_cell.length_c   1.000
_cell.angle_alpha   90.00
_cell.angle_beta   90.00
_cell.angle_gamma   90.00
#
_symmetry.space_group_name_H-M   'P 1'
#
loop_
_entity.id
_entity.type
_entity.pdbx_description
1 polymer ?
#
loop_
_entity_poly.entity_id
_entity_poly.type
_entity_poly.pdbx_seq_one_letter_code
_entity_poly.pdbx_strand_id
1 'polypeptide(L)' 'MASRDATRNLPLVPPRQLVPELLDALPAADPAAVHSRRDLRRINALMGNTRWFRRTLPHLTTPADRALELGA' A
#
# COMPACT_ATOMS: atom_id res chain seq x y z
N MET A 1 -26.51 4.56 37.81
CA MET A 1 -26.74 5.08 36.45
C MET A 1 -25.41 5.58 35.89
N ALA A 2 -24.60 4.66 35.35
CA ALA A 2 -23.20 4.89 35.03
C ALA A 2 -23.01 5.63 33.68
N SER A 3 -22.24 6.71 33.78
CA SER A 3 -21.24 7.23 32.83
C SER A 3 -21.49 7.03 31.33
N ARG A 4 -21.98 8.09 30.68
CA ARG A 4 -22.05 8.25 29.22
C ARG A 4 -21.22 9.45 28.74
N ASP A 5 -19.95 9.57 29.11
CA ASP A 5 -19.14 10.68 28.56
C ASP A 5 -17.61 10.48 28.61
N ALA A 6 -17.12 9.25 28.44
CA ALA A 6 -15.67 8.99 28.39
C ALA A 6 -15.03 9.25 27.00
N THR A 7 -15.83 9.49 25.95
CA THR A 7 -15.35 9.66 24.56
C THR A 7 -15.35 11.11 24.06
N ARG A 8 -15.83 12.09 24.82
CA ARG A 8 -15.85 13.51 24.42
C ARG A 8 -14.47 14.16 24.26
N ASN A 9 -13.42 13.56 24.83
CA ASN A 9 -12.07 14.14 24.91
C ASN A 9 -11.01 13.34 24.15
N LEU A 10 -11.39 12.42 23.26
CA LEU A 10 -10.40 11.85 22.35
C LEU A 10 -9.93 12.97 21.41
N PRO A 11 -8.61 13.21 21.26
CA PRO A 11 -8.14 14.14 20.25
C PRO A 11 -8.77 13.72 18.93
N LEU A 12 -9.54 14.62 18.32
CA LEU A 12 -10.13 14.43 17.01
C LEU A 12 -8.99 14.02 16.08
N VAL A 13 -8.93 12.73 15.73
CA VAL A 13 -8.05 12.29 14.66
C VAL A 13 -8.45 13.16 13.47
N PRO A 14 -7.51 13.94 12.89
CA PRO A 14 -7.84 14.77 11.75
C PRO A 14 -8.53 13.89 10.71
N PRO A 15 -9.59 14.39 10.05
CA PRO A 15 -10.31 13.60 9.05
C PRO A 15 -9.29 13.06 8.03
N ARG A 16 -9.38 11.77 7.72
CA ARG A 16 -8.53 11.16 6.69
C ARG A 16 -8.70 11.95 5.40
N GLN A 17 -7.64 12.63 4.96
CA GLN A 17 -7.66 13.48 3.78
C GLN A 17 -6.79 12.85 2.68
N LEU A 18 -7.33 12.79 1.48
CA LEU A 18 -6.54 12.45 0.29
C LEU A 18 -5.83 13.71 -0.18
N VAL A 19 -4.52 13.63 -0.29
CA VAL A 19 -3.67 14.69 -0.84
C VAL A 19 -2.97 14.14 -2.09
N PRO A 20 -2.76 14.96 -3.14
CA PRO A 20 -2.00 14.55 -4.31
C PRO A 20 -0.61 14.06 -3.89
N GLU A 21 -0.15 12.97 -4.50
CA GLU A 21 1.22 12.50 -4.29
C GLU A 21 2.19 13.37 -5.07
N LEU A 22 3.42 13.53 -4.58
CA LEU A 22 4.49 14.24 -5.31
C LEU A 22 4.69 13.69 -6.73
N LEU A 23 4.58 12.37 -6.91
CA LEU A 23 4.79 11.72 -8.19
C LEU A 23 3.68 12.02 -9.21
N ASP A 24 2.48 12.39 -8.75
CA ASP A 24 1.35 12.74 -9.62
C ASP A 24 1.62 14.03 -10.40
N ALA A 25 2.40 14.95 -9.83
CA ALA A 25 2.73 16.23 -10.43
C ALA A 25 3.92 16.17 -11.39
N LEU A 26 4.71 15.09 -11.37
CA LEU A 26 5.94 15.01 -12.14
C LEU A 26 5.71 14.39 -13.53
N PRO A 27 6.17 15.02 -14.62
CA PRO A 27 6.18 14.40 -15.94
C PRO A 27 6.89 13.05 -15.95
N ALA A 28 6.45 12.11 -16.78
CA ALA A 28 7.01 10.76 -16.81
C ALA A 28 8.54 10.73 -17.09
N ALA A 29 9.03 11.67 -17.90
CA ALA A 29 10.43 11.81 -18.27
C ALA A 29 11.26 12.64 -17.26
N ASP A 30 10.62 13.20 -16.22
CA ASP A 30 11.31 13.95 -15.19
C ASP A 30 12.34 13.05 -14.47
N PRO A 31 13.60 13.49 -14.32
CA PRO A 31 14.64 12.71 -13.65
C PRO A 31 14.24 12.23 -12.25
N ALA A 32 13.50 13.03 -11.48
CA ALA A 32 13.03 12.68 -10.14
C ALA A 32 11.95 11.58 -10.20
N ALA A 33 11.04 11.65 -11.17
CA ALA A 33 10.03 10.61 -11.37
C ALA A 33 10.64 9.28 -11.83
N VAL A 34 11.64 9.34 -12.72
CA VAL A 34 12.39 8.15 -13.16
C VAL A 34 13.16 7.53 -11.99
N HIS A 35 13.78 8.35 -11.14
CA HIS A 35 14.49 7.89 -9.96
C HIS A 35 13.55 7.22 -8.96
N SER A 36 12.45 7.88 -8.60
CA SER A 36 11.42 7.33 -7.70
C SER A 36 10.89 5.98 -8.20
N ARG A 37 10.52 5.85 -9.48
CA ARG A 37 10.09 4.56 -10.05
C ARG A 37 11.15 3.47 -9.99
N ARG A 38 12.44 3.84 -10.08
CA ARG A 38 13.54 2.88 -9.92
C ARG A 38 13.64 2.41 -8.47
N ASP A 39 13.48 3.31 -7.52
CA ASP A 39 13.52 2.97 -6.09
C ASP A 39 12.33 2.11 -5.68
N LEU A 40 11.13 2.44 -6.15
CA LEU A 40 9.93 1.61 -5.95
C LEU A 40 10.15 0.17 -6.45
N ARG A 41 10.75 0.00 -7.64
CA ARG A 41 11.09 -1.35 -8.14
C ARG A 41 12.09 -2.08 -7.25
N ARG A 42 13.09 -1.38 -6.70
CA ARG A 42 14.07 -1.98 -5.78
C ARG A 42 13.44 -2.37 -4.47
N ILE A 43 12.57 -1.52 -3.92
CA ILE A 43 11.85 -1.78 -2.67
C ILE A 43 10.90 -2.97 -2.88
N ASN A 44 10.09 -2.98 -3.95
CA ASN A 44 9.22 -4.12 -4.28
C ASN A 44 10.02 -5.43 -4.38
N ALA A 45 11.19 -5.40 -5.02
CA ALA A 45 12.07 -6.56 -5.10
C ALA A 45 12.64 -6.96 -3.73
N LEU A 46 13.06 -5.98 -2.91
CA LEU A 46 13.62 -6.20 -1.57
C LEU A 46 12.58 -6.79 -0.60
N MET A 47 11.33 -6.34 -0.68
CA MET A 47 10.23 -6.86 0.15
C MET A 47 10.03 -8.36 -0.05
N GLY A 48 10.40 -8.90 -1.23
CA GLY A 48 10.37 -10.34 -1.50
C GLY A 48 8.97 -10.93 -1.56
N ASN A 49 7.93 -10.09 -1.66
CA ASN A 49 6.52 -10.49 -1.70
C ASN A 49 6.26 -11.52 -2.79
N THR A 50 6.79 -11.32 -4.00
CA THR A 50 6.65 -12.27 -5.11
C THR A 50 7.20 -13.66 -4.76
N ARG A 51 8.35 -13.74 -4.08
CA ARG A 51 8.94 -15.01 -3.64
C ARG A 51 8.07 -15.66 -2.56
N TRP A 52 7.56 -14.87 -1.63
CA TRP A 52 6.65 -15.34 -0.60
C TRP A 52 5.35 -15.88 -1.19
N PHE A 53 4.71 -15.15 -2.11
CA PHE A 53 3.48 -15.57 -2.80
C PHE A 53 3.68 -16.89 -3.54
N ARG A 54 4.75 -17.02 -4.33
CA ARG A 54 5.05 -18.27 -5.06
C ARG A 54 5.23 -19.47 -4.14
N ARG A 55 5.74 -19.26 -2.92
CA ARG A 55 5.89 -20.32 -1.92
C ARG A 55 4.57 -20.63 -1.20
N THR A 56 3.77 -19.62 -0.90
CA THR A 56 2.61 -19.75 0.00
C THR A 56 1.32 -20.07 -0.75
N LEU A 57 1.06 -19.42 -1.89
CA LEU A 57 -0.20 -19.56 -2.63
C LEU A 57 -0.54 -21.01 -3.03
N PRO A 58 0.40 -21.84 -3.52
CA PRO A 58 0.06 -23.22 -3.89
C PRO A 58 -0.52 -24.07 -2.76
N HIS A 59 -0.26 -23.70 -1.49
CA HIS A 59 -0.80 -24.39 -0.32
C HIS A 59 -2.14 -23.83 0.14
N LEU A 60 -2.55 -22.67 -0.35
CA LEU A 60 -3.77 -21.95 0.06
C LEU A 60 -4.82 -21.86 -1.04
N THR A 61 -4.45 -22.12 -2.30
CA THR A 61 -5.34 -22.00 -3.46
C THR A 61 -5.60 -23.36 -4.09
N THR A 62 -6.79 -23.50 -4.66
CA THR A 62 -7.14 -24.59 -5.57
C THR A 62 -6.95 -24.16 -7.02
N PRO A 63 -6.86 -25.10 -7.98
CA PRO A 63 -6.76 -24.77 -9.41
C PRO A 63 -7.96 -23.99 -9.97
N ALA A 64 -9.09 -23.96 -9.25
CA ALA A 64 -10.28 -23.21 -9.65
C ALA A 64 -10.21 -21.73 -9.24
N ASP A 65 -9.30 -21.37 -8.32
CA ASP A 65 -9.17 -20.01 -7.81
C ASP A 65 -8.46 -19.11 -8.82
N ARG A 66 -8.90 -17.85 -8.90
CA ARG A 66 -8.29 -16.80 -9.71
C ARG A 66 -7.72 -15.73 -8.80
N ALA A 67 -6.42 -15.45 -8.94
CA ALA A 67 -5.74 -14.43 -8.18
C ALA A 67 -5.20 -13.32 -9.11
N LEU A 68 -5.26 -12.07 -8.65
CA LEU A 68 -4.67 -10.91 -9.30
C LEU A 68 -3.84 -10.15 -8.27
N GLU A 69 -2.58 -9.88 -8.61
CA GLU A 69 -1.72 -9.02 -7.79
C GLU A 69 -1.94 -7.55 -8.18
N LEU A 70 -2.23 -6.69 -7.20
CA LEU A 70 -2.41 -5.27 -7.40
C LEU A 70 -1.15 -4.53 -6.95
N GLY A 71 -0.55 -3.74 -7.84
CA GLY A 71 0.60 -2.89 -7.51
C GLY A 71 1.97 -3.62 -7.53
N ALA A 72 2.09 -4.70 -8.30
CA ALA A 72 3.36 -5.39 -8.57
C ALA A 72 4.32 -4.55 -9.43
#